data_AF-A0A318VYX8-F1
#
_entry.id   AF-A0A318VYX8-F1
#
_cell.length_a   1.000
_cell.length_b   1.000
_cell.length_c   1.000
_cell.angle_alpha   90.00
_cell.angle_beta   90.00
_cell.angle_gamma   90.00
#
_symmetry.space_group_name_H-M   'P 1'
#
loop_
_entity.id
_entity.type
_entity.pdbx_description
1 polymer ?
#
loop_
_entity_poly.entity_id
_entity_poly.type
_entity_poly.pdbx_seq_one_letter_code
_entity_poly.pdbx_strand_id
1 'polypeptide(L)' 'MSEDRKIPGFQDAEEERAFRESHDSSDYVDWERAAAVELPDLEPSGDTT' A
#
# COMPACT_ATOMS: atom_id res chain seq x y z
N MET A 1 10.26 -1.23 -9.90
CA MET A 1 9.13 -1.31 -10.85
C MET A 1 8.27 -2.40 -10.28
N SER A 2 7.31 -2.00 -9.45
CA SER A 2 6.45 -2.95 -8.75
C SER A 2 5.63 -3.69 -9.79
N GLU A 3 5.52 -5.00 -9.62
CA GLU A 3 4.82 -5.87 -10.56
C GLU A 3 3.32 -5.79 -10.28
N ASP A 4 2.45 -5.58 -11.28
CA ASP A 4 1.00 -5.56 -11.07
C ASP A 4 0.46 -6.98 -10.81
N ARG A 5 0.68 -7.51 -9.60
CA ARG A 5 0.12 -8.80 -9.19
C ARG A 5 -1.33 -8.63 -8.77
N LYS A 6 -2.19 -9.52 -9.26
CA LYS A 6 -3.59 -9.56 -8.81
C LYS A 6 -3.65 -9.91 -7.32
N ILE A 7 -4.40 -9.09 -6.57
CA ILE A 7 -4.73 -9.39 -5.18
C ILE A 7 -5.54 -10.71 -5.13
N PRO A 8 -5.12 -11.70 -4.32
CA PRO A 8 -5.89 -12.92 -4.10
C PRO A 8 -7.26 -12.62 -3.47
N GLY A 9 -8.28 -13.41 -3.79
CA GLY A 9 -9.55 -13.34 -3.07
C GLY A 9 -9.42 -14.00 -1.71
N PHE A 10 -9.19 -13.20 -0.66
CA PHE A 10 -9.12 -13.70 0.72
C PHE A 10 -10.52 -14.05 1.24
N GLN A 11 -10.63 -15.19 1.92
CA GLN A 11 -11.90 -15.62 2.52
C GLN A 11 -12.10 -15.06 3.94
N ASP A 12 -11.01 -14.79 4.66
CA ASP A 12 -11.01 -14.29 6.04
C ASP A 12 -9.82 -13.33 6.29
N ALA A 13 -9.93 -12.48 7.31
CA ALA A 13 -8.88 -11.56 7.70
C ALA A 13 -7.59 -12.26 8.18
N GLU A 14 -7.69 -13.47 8.73
CA GLU A 14 -6.51 -14.25 9.14
C GLU A 14 -5.67 -14.69 7.93
N GLU A 15 -6.32 -15.06 6.82
CA GLU A 15 -5.68 -15.42 5.56
C GLU A 15 -4.99 -14.21 4.91
N GLU A 16 -5.66 -13.05 4.93
CA GLU A 16 -5.08 -11.78 4.46
C GLU A 16 -3.83 -11.40 5.28
N ARG A 17 -3.88 -11.57 6.60
CA ARG A 17 -2.76 -11.26 7.49
C ARG A 17 -1.57 -12.18 7.25
N ALA A 18 -1.79 -13.49 7.18
CA ALA A 18 -0.74 -14.46 6.89
C ALA A 18 -0.08 -14.19 5.53
N PHE A 19 -0.88 -13.77 4.54
CA PHE A 19 -0.38 -13.36 3.24
C PHE A 19 0.47 -12.08 3.33
N ARG A 20 -0.02 -11.03 4.00
CA ARG A 20 0.70 -9.74 4.17
C ARG A 20 1.96 -9.86 5.02
N GLU A 21 2.01 -10.82 5.93
CA GLU A 21 3.21 -11.06 6.76
C GLU A 21 4.33 -11.71 5.92
N SER A 22 3.96 -12.52 4.93
CA SER A 22 4.90 -13.21 4.05
C SER A 22 5.21 -12.48 2.74
N HIS A 23 4.33 -11.59 2.28
CA HIS A 23 4.46 -10.90 0.99
C HIS A 23 4.56 -9.38 1.15
N ASP A 24 5.46 -8.77 0.38
CA ASP A 24 5.50 -7.32 0.25
C ASP A 24 4.21 -6.82 -0.42
N SER A 25 3.49 -5.95 0.29
CA SER A 25 2.20 -5.41 -0.16
C SER A 25 2.35 -4.42 -1.32
N SER A 26 3.53 -3.83 -1.49
CA SER A 26 3.80 -2.80 -2.49
C SER A 26 3.78 -3.38 -3.91
N ASP A 27 4.00 -4.68 -4.04
CA ASP A 27 3.98 -5.41 -5.31
C ASP A 27 2.58 -5.88 -5.73
N TYR A 28 1.53 -5.42 -5.05
CA TYR A 28 0.13 -5.64 -5.43
C TYR A 28 -0.62 -4.31 -5.64
N VAL A 29 0.09 -3.19 -5.53
CA VAL A 29 -0.43 -1.85 -5.76
C VAL A 29 -0.11 -1.46 -7.20
N ASP A 30 -1.13 -0.98 -7.93
CA ASP A 30 -0.95 -0.45 -9.27
C ASP A 30 -0.30 0.95 -9.19
N TRP A 31 1.01 0.98 -9.39
CA TRP A 31 1.79 2.22 -9.36
C TRP A 31 1.72 2.98 -10.68
N GLU A 32 1.28 2.36 -11.77
CA GLU A 32 1.04 3.07 -13.04
C GLU A 32 -0.08 4.11 -12.89
N ARG A 33 -1.04 3.85 -12.00
CA ARG A 33 -2.09 4.80 -11.63
C ARG A 33 -1.73 5.71 -10.46
N ALA A 34 -0.58 5.52 -9.83
CA ALA A 34 -0.17 6.35 -8.70
C ALA A 34 0.16 7.77 -9.18
N ALA A 35 -0.28 8.77 -8.43
CA ALA A 35 -0.03 10.18 -8.71
C ALA A 35 0.50 10.86 -7.44
N ALA A 36 1.48 11.75 -7.62
CA ALA A 36 1.88 12.67 -6.57
C ALA A 36 0.74 13.65 -6.31
N VAL A 37 0.33 13.77 -5.05
CA VAL A 37 -0.72 14.70 -4.62
C VAL A 37 -0.19 15.62 -3.54
N GLU A 38 -0.55 16.90 -3.63
CA GLU A 38 -0.34 17.85 -2.55
C GLU A 38 -1.49 17.69 -1.55
N LEU A 39 -1.17 17.63 -0.26
CA LEU A 39 -2.14 17.47 0.82
C LEU A 39 -2.18 18.76 1.65
N PRO A 40 -2.85 19.82 1.15
CA PRO A 40 -2.72 21.18 1.70
C PRO A 40 -3.37 21.39 3.06
N ASP A 41 -4.29 20.51 3.47
CA ASP A 41 -5.06 20.60 4.72
C ASP A 41 -4.51 19.65 5.81
N LEU A 42 -3.49 18.84 5.50
CA LEU A 42 -2.87 17.99 6.50
C LEU A 42 -2.08 18.82 7.49
N GLU A 43 -2.39 18.67 8.77
CA GLU A 43 -1.57 19.22 9.85
C GLU A 43 -0.12 18.73 9.68
N PRO A 44 0.88 19.63 9.66
CA PRO A 44 2.27 19.22 9.52
C PRO A 44 2.66 18.36 10.73
N SER A 45 2.84 17.07 10.50
CA SER A 45 3.27 16.14 11.53
C SER A 45 4.79 16.25 11.72
N GLY A 46 5.21 17.10 12.66
CA GLY A 46 6.50 16.99 13.37
C GLY A 46 7.73 17.63 12.71
N ASP A 47 8.66 18.04 13.58
CA ASP A 47 9.73 19.02 13.43
C ASP A 47 10.80 18.70 12.38
N THR A 48 11.12 19.69 11.54
CA THR A 48 12.40 19.78 10.84
C THR A 48 13.46 20.27 11.82
N THR A 49 14.34 19.39 12.29
CA THR A 49 15.62 19.74 12.95
C THR A 49 16.71 18.79 12.47
#